data_AF-A0A351FT50-F1
#
_entry.id   AF-A0A351FT50-F1
#
_cell.length_a   1.000
_cell.length_b   1.000
_cell.length_c   1.000
_cell.angle_alpha   90.00
_cell.angle_beta   90.00
_cell.angle_gamma   90.00
#
_symmetry.space_group_name_H-M   'P 1'
#
loop_
_entity.id
_entity.type
_entity.pdbx_description
1 polymer ?
#
loop_
_entity_poly.entity_id
_entity_poly.type
_entity_poly.pdbx_seq_one_letter_code
_entity_poly.pdbx_strand_id
1 'polypeptide(L)' 'LEIWKRLAKEWLPADLDGFATEVGLAELSDYVEQILQGQIVGRIVVDLQG' A
#
# COMPACT_ATOMS: atom_id res chain seq x y z
N LEU A 1 13.20 -13.61 -20.95
CA LEU A 1 12.49 -12.72 -20.00
C LEU A 1 11.01 -13.10 -19.84
N GLU A 2 10.63 -14.36 -20.09
CA GLU A 2 9.22 -14.77 -20.19
C GLU A 2 8.52 -14.84 -18.82
N ILE A 3 9.25 -15.34 -17.81
CA ILE A 3 8.77 -15.42 -16.42
C ILE A 3 8.38 -14.04 -15.87
N TRP A 4 9.17 -13.00 -16.17
CA TRP A 4 8.88 -11.63 -15.73
C TRP A 4 7.60 -11.06 -16.36
N LYS A 5 7.32 -11.41 -17.62
CA LYS A 5 6.08 -11.00 -18.30
C LYS A 5 4.84 -11.66 -17.69
N ARG A 6 4.95 -12.93 -17.28
CA ARG A 6 3.86 -13.67 -16.62
C ARG A 6 3.60 -13.16 -15.21
N LEU A 7 4.65 -12.86 -14.44
CA LEU A 7 4.55 -12.20 -13.13
C LEU A 7 3.84 -10.85 -13.19
N ALA A 8 4.12 -10.04 -14.22
CA ALA A 8 3.56 -8.69 -14.36
C ALA A 8 2.11 -8.66 -14.87
N LYS A 9 1.53 -9.79 -15.29
CA LYS A 9 0.18 -9.84 -15.88
C LYS A 9 -0.64 -11.01 -15.36
N GLU A 10 -0.32 -12.21 -15.80
CA GLU A 10 -1.14 -13.42 -15.53
C GLU A 10 -1.13 -13.83 -14.07
N TRP A 11 -0.03 -13.55 -13.35
CA TRP A 11 0.14 -13.90 -11.94
C TRP A 11 0.03 -12.69 -11.01
N LEU A 12 -0.49 -11.56 -11.51
CA LEU A 12 -0.76 -10.42 -10.68
C LEU A 12 -1.93 -10.79 -9.74
N PRO A 13 -1.78 -10.71 -8.41
CA PRO A 13 -2.90 -10.90 -7.49
C PRO A 13 -4.05 -9.98 -7.90
N ALA A 14 -5.26 -10.51 -7.96
CA ALA A 14 -6.43 -9.80 -8.48
C ALA A 14 -6.78 -8.54 -7.66
N ASP A 15 -6.26 -8.42 -6.44
CA ASP A 15 -6.57 -7.35 -5.50
C ASP A 15 -5.29 -6.73 -4.92
N LEU A 16 -4.40 -6.26 -5.80
CA LEU A 16 -3.18 -5.55 -5.39
C LEU A 16 -3.50 -4.27 -4.60
N ASP A 17 -4.60 -3.62 -4.94
CA ASP A 17 -5.05 -2.39 -4.30
C ASP A 17 -5.49 -2.67 -2.84
N GLY A 18 -6.03 -3.86 -2.54
CA GLY A 18 -6.32 -4.31 -1.18
C GLY A 18 -5.09 -4.58 -0.29
N PHE A 19 -3.86 -4.54 -0.82
CA PHE A 19 -2.63 -4.65 -0.02
C PHE A 19 -2.12 -3.31 0.52
N ALA A 20 -2.74 -2.20 0.12
CA ALA A 20 -2.43 -0.89 0.64
C ALA A 20 -3.57 -0.37 1.50
N THR A 21 -3.22 0.28 2.60
CA THR A 21 -4.17 1.09 3.36
C THR A 21 -4.07 2.52 2.83
N GLU A 22 -5.16 3.03 2.28
CA GLU A 22 -5.26 4.41 1.83
C GLU A 22 -5.74 5.31 2.97
N VAL A 23 -5.06 6.44 3.15
CA VAL A 23 -5.36 7.42 4.19
C VAL A 23 -5.36 8.83 3.60
N GLY A 24 -6.19 9.71 4.13
CA GLY A 24 -6.14 11.12 3.79
C GLY A 24 -4.95 11.83 4.45
N LEU A 25 -4.59 13.01 3.92
CA LEU A 25 -3.52 13.83 4.52
C LEU A 25 -3.78 14.17 5.99
N ALA A 26 -5.05 14.36 6.39
CA ALA A 26 -5.42 14.65 7.77
C ALA A 26 -5.10 13.50 8.74
N GLU A 27 -5.11 12.26 8.27
CA GLU A 27 -4.90 11.04 9.06
C GLU A 27 -3.42 10.65 9.13
N LEU A 28 -2.56 11.25 8.30
CA LEU A 28 -1.16 10.88 8.16
C LEU A 28 -0.40 10.91 9.49
N SER A 29 -0.63 11.92 10.33
CA SER A 29 0.06 12.05 11.62
C SER A 29 -0.18 10.83 12.51
N ASP A 30 -1.43 10.39 12.62
CA ASP A 30 -1.83 9.27 13.47
C ASP A 30 -1.23 7.95 12.96
N TYR A 31 -1.17 7.78 11.64
CA TYR A 31 -0.57 6.60 11.03
C TYR A 31 0.96 6.58 11.17
N VAL A 32 1.62 7.75 11.11
CA VAL A 32 3.07 7.85 11.35
C VAL A 32 3.42 7.40 12.77
N GLU A 33 2.65 7.82 13.78
CA GLU A 33 2.88 7.38 15.16
C GLU A 33 2.77 5.86 15.30
N GLN A 34 1.73 5.26 14.70
CA GLN A 34 1.53 3.81 14.72
C GLN A 34 2.67 3.05 13.99
N ILE A 35 3.18 3.59 12.87
CA ILE A 35 4.33 3.02 12.16
C ILE A 35 5.57 3.04 13.05
N LEU A 36 5.85 4.17 13.71
CA LEU A 36 7.03 4.32 14.57
C LEU A 36 6.97 3.42 15.81
N GLN A 37 5.77 3.10 16.29
CA GLN A 37 5.53 2.14 17.37
C GLN A 37 5.58 0.68 16.90
N GLY A 38 5.76 0.42 15.59
CA GLY A 38 5.77 -0.93 15.01
C GLY A 38 4.39 -1.59 14.98
N GLN A 39 3.31 -0.82 15.11
CA GLN A 39 1.93 -1.33 15.09
C GLN A 39 1.44 -1.60 13.67
N ILE A 40 2.09 -1.01 12.67
CA ILE A 40 1.77 -1.17 11.26
C ILE A 40 2.93 -1.84 10.53
N VAL A 41 2.60 -2.90 9.78
CA VAL A 41 3.50 -3.54 8.81
C VAL A 41 2.74 -3.63 7.50
N GLY A 42 3.27 -3.02 6.44
CA GLY A 42 2.62 -3.01 5.14
C GLY A 42 2.88 -1.72 4.36
N ARG A 43 1.96 -1.40 3.44
CA ARG A 43 2.03 -0.20 2.60
C ARG A 43 0.90 0.77 2.97
N ILE A 44 1.26 1.99 3.33
CA ILE A 44 0.34 3.11 3.48
C ILE A 44 0.46 3.99 2.23
N VAL A 45 -0.66 4.34 1.63
CA VAL A 45 -0.74 5.30 0.51
C VAL A 45 -1.50 6.51 1.00
N VAL A 46 -0.88 7.69 0.86
CA VAL A 46 -1.48 8.96 1.28
C VAL A 46 -2.09 9.62 0.06
N ASP A 47 -3.40 9.84 0.08
CA ASP A 47 -4.07 10.65 -0.92
C ASP A 47 -3.92 12.14 -0.57
N LEU A 48 -3.42 12.91 -1.55
CA LEU A 48 -3.16 14.35 -1.45
C LEU A 48 -4.23 15.18 -2.19
N GLN A 49 -5.17 14.54 -2.88
CA GLN A 49 -6.20 15.22 -3.68
C GLN A 49 -7.53 15.40 -2.94
N GLY A 50 -7.60 14.96 -1.67
CA GLY A 50 -8.74 15.19 -0.78
C GLY A 50 -8.94 16.65 -0.39
#